data_AF-A0AAD3S632-F1
#
_entry.id   AF-A0AAD3S632-F1
#
_cell.length_a   1.000
_cell.length_b   1.000
_cell.length_c   1.000
_cell.angle_alpha   90.00
_cell.angle_beta   90.00
_cell.angle_gamma   90.00
#
_symmetry.space_group_name_H-M   'P 1'
#
loop_
_entity.id
_entity.type
_entity.pdbx_description
1 polymer ?
#
loop_
_entity_poly.entity_id
_entity_poly.type
_entity_poly.pdbx_seq_one_letter_code
_entity_poly.pdbx_strand_id
1 'polypeptide(L)'
;MALLLQPQKPSPFSCQLPSPFQNYTIGTCKLQSNPRETPLHSKRRCSKVKASWQEFTGVLIFSAIPFAAVKAIANSPLGEKLQRRLEEKKIDAVQNSSKLKFLAEKARKESCWYGEDRPKWLGPIPFDYPAHLTGQLPGDYGFDLAGLGKDPVALQKYYNFEILHARWAMLAALGAVIPELLDLIGTFHFVEPIWWRVGYSKLKGDTLDYLGIPGLHLAGSQGVIIIAICQVLLMVGPEYARYCGIEALEPLGIYLPGDINYPGGILFDPLNLSKDPVAFVELKVKEIKNGRLAMVAWLGFYVQAAVTGKGPIQNLLEHIADPLHNNLLSILKCI
;
A
#
# COMPACT_ATOMS: atom_id res chain seq x y z
N MET A 1 31.46 -25.72 28.45
CA MET A 1 30.19 -26.40 28.17
C MET A 1 29.44 -25.59 27.13
N ALA A 2 29.51 -26.04 25.89
CA ALA A 2 28.81 -25.46 24.75
C ALA A 2 27.33 -25.86 24.78
N LEU A 3 26.43 -24.92 24.51
CA LEU A 3 25.05 -25.21 24.15
C LEU A 3 24.68 -24.34 22.94
N LEU A 4 24.89 -24.94 21.78
CA LEU A 4 24.40 -24.52 20.47
C LEU A 4 22.88 -24.62 20.42
N LEU A 5 22.18 -23.53 20.13
CA LEU A 5 20.81 -23.56 19.63
C LEU A 5 20.83 -23.26 18.13
N GLN A 6 20.63 -24.32 17.34
CA GLN A 6 20.48 -24.28 15.89
C GLN A 6 19.11 -23.73 15.48
N PRO A 7 18.99 -23.04 14.32
CA PRO A 7 17.72 -22.65 13.74
C PRO A 7 16.99 -23.87 13.11
N GLN A 8 15.74 -24.06 13.50
CA GLN A 8 14.84 -25.10 12.98
C GLN A 8 14.45 -24.83 11.52
N LYS A 9 14.55 -25.86 10.68
CA LYS A 9 14.24 -25.89 9.25
C LYS A 9 12.77 -26.34 9.05
N PRO A 10 11.95 -25.71 8.19
CA PRO A 10 10.59 -26.19 7.94
C PRO A 10 10.58 -27.39 6.97
N SER A 11 9.86 -28.45 7.34
CA SER A 11 9.59 -29.65 6.54
C SER A 11 8.48 -29.42 5.49
N PRO A 12 8.47 -30.18 4.38
CA PRO A 12 7.59 -29.93 3.24
C PRO A 12 6.19 -30.54 3.46
N PHE A 13 5.14 -29.74 3.28
CA PHE A 13 3.76 -30.24 3.20
C PHE A 13 3.45 -30.73 1.78
N SER A 14 3.17 -32.03 1.66
CA SER A 14 2.65 -32.70 0.47
C SER A 14 1.12 -32.57 0.42
N CYS A 15 0.58 -31.95 -0.63
CA CYS A 15 -0.86 -31.99 -0.91
C CYS A 15 -1.17 -33.15 -1.87
N GLN A 16 -1.77 -34.22 -1.34
CA GLN A 16 -2.42 -35.27 -2.13
C GLN A 16 -3.93 -34.97 -2.19
N LEU A 17 -4.45 -34.94 -3.42
CA LEU A 17 -5.86 -34.81 -3.75
C LEU A 17 -6.54 -36.19 -3.64
N PRO A 18 -7.74 -36.31 -3.05
CA PRO A 18 -8.58 -37.48 -3.26
C PRO A 18 -9.94 -37.14 -3.89
N SER A 19 -10.32 -37.93 -4.89
CA SER A 19 -11.71 -38.27 -5.24
C SER A 19 -11.91 -39.76 -4.87
N PRO A 20 -13.13 -40.33 -4.67
CA PRO A 20 -14.21 -40.36 -5.66
C PRO A 20 -15.69 -40.40 -5.14
N PHE A 21 -16.62 -40.20 -6.08
CA PHE A 21 -18.01 -40.70 -6.22
C PHE A 21 -18.78 -41.30 -5.02
N GLN A 22 -20.02 -40.81 -4.77
CA GLN A 22 -21.27 -41.56 -5.06
C GLN A 22 -22.56 -40.82 -4.68
N ASN A 23 -23.59 -41.07 -5.50
CA ASN A 23 -25.04 -41.09 -5.22
C ASN A 23 -25.81 -39.78 -5.03
N TYR A 24 -26.54 -39.35 -6.07
CA TYR A 24 -27.96 -39.00 -5.95
C TYR A 24 -28.72 -39.37 -7.24
N THR A 25 -29.98 -39.72 -7.03
CA THR A 25 -30.79 -40.65 -7.81
C THR A 25 -31.86 -39.89 -8.62
N ILE A 26 -32.02 -40.29 -9.89
CA ILE A 26 -33.24 -40.39 -10.71
C ILE A 26 -34.30 -39.28 -10.62
N GLY A 27 -34.47 -38.58 -11.74
CA GLY A 27 -35.73 -37.96 -12.16
C GLY A 27 -35.93 -38.19 -13.66
N THR A 28 -36.63 -39.27 -14.03
CA THR A 28 -37.04 -39.57 -15.41
C THR A 28 -38.35 -38.86 -15.74
N CYS A 29 -38.37 -38.06 -16.81
CA CYS A 29 -39.59 -37.77 -17.56
C CYS A 29 -39.40 -38.16 -19.03
N LYS A 30 -40.37 -38.95 -19.49
CA LYS A 30 -40.42 -39.72 -20.73
C LYS A 30 -40.99 -38.89 -21.89
N LEU A 31 -40.59 -39.31 -23.08
CA LEU A 31 -41.29 -39.27 -24.38
C LEU A 31 -41.61 -37.88 -24.99
N GLN A 32 -41.05 -37.62 -26.18
CA GLN A 32 -41.81 -37.82 -27.41
C GLN A 32 -40.85 -37.96 -28.60
N SER A 33 -41.06 -39.03 -29.36
CA SER A 33 -40.39 -39.39 -30.60
C SER A 33 -40.72 -38.46 -31.75
N ASN A 34 -39.73 -38.14 -32.59
CA ASN A 34 -39.94 -38.20 -34.04
C ASN A 34 -38.60 -38.39 -34.79
N PRO A 35 -38.47 -39.41 -35.65
CA PRO A 35 -37.31 -39.59 -36.50
C PRO A 35 -37.58 -38.95 -37.87
N ARG A 36 -36.59 -38.24 -38.44
CA ARG A 36 -36.29 -38.26 -39.88
C ARG A 36 -35.10 -37.35 -40.20
N GLU A 37 -34.22 -37.94 -41.01
CA GLU A 37 -33.27 -37.29 -41.94
C GLU A 37 -31.86 -36.90 -41.43
N THR A 38 -30.92 -37.82 -41.68
CA THR A 38 -29.51 -37.57 -42.02
C THR A 38 -29.38 -37.28 -43.54
N PRO A 39 -28.20 -36.90 -44.06
CA PRO A 39 -27.24 -35.88 -43.61
C PRO A 39 -26.72 -35.01 -44.79
N LEU A 40 -26.19 -33.80 -44.57
CA LEU A 40 -25.15 -33.24 -45.47
C LEU A 40 -24.33 -32.11 -44.82
N HIS A 41 -23.06 -32.45 -44.57
CA HIS A 41 -21.85 -31.62 -44.58
C HIS A 41 -21.89 -30.15 -44.13
N SER A 42 -21.25 -29.87 -42.98
CA SER A 42 -20.22 -28.83 -42.87
C SER A 42 -19.38 -29.04 -41.60
N LYS A 43 -18.17 -29.60 -41.75
CA LYS A 43 -17.17 -29.69 -40.67
C LYS A 43 -16.56 -28.30 -40.47
N ARG A 44 -17.00 -27.54 -39.46
CA ARG A 44 -16.14 -26.51 -38.85
C ARG A 44 -15.37 -27.16 -37.69
N ARG A 45 -14.10 -27.43 -37.98
CA ARG A 45 -13.13 -28.06 -37.09
C ARG A 45 -12.80 -27.06 -35.96
N CYS A 46 -13.19 -27.39 -34.73
CA CYS A 46 -12.73 -26.68 -33.53
C CYS A 46 -11.22 -26.97 -33.37
N SER A 47 -10.38 -25.94 -33.49
CA SER A 47 -8.94 -26.05 -33.25
C SER A 47 -8.70 -26.19 -31.74
N LYS A 48 -8.49 -27.43 -31.30
CA LYS A 48 -7.78 -27.68 -30.05
C LYS A 48 -6.38 -27.07 -30.20
N VAL A 49 -6.07 -26.03 -29.42
CA VAL A 49 -4.70 -25.53 -29.25
C VAL A 49 -3.88 -26.67 -28.64
N LYS A 50 -3.18 -27.43 -29.49
CA LYS A 50 -2.10 -28.32 -29.07
C LYS A 50 -0.87 -27.43 -28.91
N ALA A 51 -0.69 -26.84 -27.74
CA ALA A 51 0.62 -26.31 -27.38
C ALA A 51 1.61 -27.47 -27.40
N SER A 52 2.66 -27.37 -28.22
CA SER A 52 3.64 -28.43 -28.37
C SER A 52 4.49 -28.51 -27.11
N TRP A 53 4.72 -29.71 -26.58
CA TRP A 53 5.67 -29.92 -25.47
C TRP A 53 7.08 -29.36 -25.76
N GLN A 54 7.41 -29.18 -27.05
CA GLN A 54 8.66 -28.54 -27.46
C GLN A 54 8.69 -27.03 -27.22
N GLU A 55 7.54 -26.34 -27.26
CA GLU A 55 7.44 -24.90 -26.97
C GLU A 55 7.63 -24.63 -25.47
N PHE A 56 7.02 -25.47 -24.61
CA PHE A 56 7.24 -25.40 -23.16
C PHE A 56 8.69 -25.71 -22.76
N THR A 57 9.31 -26.70 -23.41
CA THR A 57 10.72 -27.05 -23.16
C THR A 57 11.66 -25.93 -23.62
N GLY A 58 11.37 -25.31 -24.76
CA GLY A 58 12.09 -24.13 -25.24
C GLY A 58 11.99 -22.95 -24.28
N VAL A 59 10.79 -22.61 -23.80
CA VAL A 59 10.58 -21.51 -22.84
C VAL A 59 11.28 -21.78 -21.51
N LEU A 60 11.24 -23.02 -21.01
CA LEU A 60 11.94 -23.39 -19.77
C LEU A 60 13.46 -23.28 -19.91
N ILE A 61 14.03 -23.74 -21.03
CA ILE A 61 15.46 -23.64 -21.30
C ILE A 61 15.89 -22.17 -21.48
N PHE A 62 15.11 -21.38 -22.25
CA PHE A 62 15.37 -19.95 -22.42
C PHE A 62 15.22 -19.15 -21.13
N SER A 63 14.34 -19.57 -20.21
CA SER A 63 14.23 -18.97 -18.87
C SER A 63 15.36 -19.39 -17.93
N ALA A 64 15.93 -20.59 -18.10
CA ALA A 64 16.99 -21.12 -17.24
C ALA A 64 18.38 -20.56 -17.58
N ILE A 65 18.62 -20.20 -18.85
CA ILE A 65 19.92 -19.68 -19.31
C ILE A 65 20.32 -18.37 -18.58
N PRO A 66 19.43 -17.35 -18.42
CA PRO A 66 19.76 -16.14 -17.67
C PRO A 66 20.09 -16.42 -16.20
N PHE A 67 19.33 -17.28 -15.53
CA PHE A 67 19.58 -17.62 -14.13
C PHE A 67 20.87 -18.42 -13.94
N ALA A 68 21.16 -19.36 -14.85
CA ALA A 68 22.42 -20.11 -14.85
C ALA A 68 23.62 -19.19 -15.14
N ALA A 69 23.48 -18.23 -16.06
CA ALA A 69 24.50 -17.24 -16.36
C ALA A 69 24.77 -16.31 -15.16
N VAL A 70 23.74 -15.77 -14.52
CA VAL A 70 23.89 -14.95 -13.30
C VAL A 70 24.55 -15.76 -12.17
N LYS A 71 24.16 -17.03 -12.01
CA LYS A 71 24.77 -17.93 -11.02
C LYS A 71 26.25 -18.22 -11.33
N ALA A 72 26.60 -18.41 -12.61
CA ALA A 72 27.98 -18.60 -13.03
C ALA A 72 28.83 -17.33 -12.78
N ILE A 73 28.25 -16.14 -13.01
CA ILE A 73 28.90 -14.85 -12.72
C ILE A 73 29.06 -14.65 -11.20
N ALA A 74 28.07 -15.02 -10.40
CA ALA A 74 28.14 -14.94 -8.93
C ALA A 74 29.24 -15.84 -8.35
N ASN A 75 29.46 -17.02 -8.94
CA ASN A 75 30.51 -17.95 -8.54
C ASN A 75 31.90 -17.65 -9.17
N SER A 76 32.02 -16.57 -9.94
CA SER A 76 33.27 -16.13 -10.56
C SER A 76 34.09 -15.27 -9.58
N PRO A 77 35.40 -15.06 -9.82
CA PRO A 77 36.21 -14.14 -9.01
C PRO A 77 35.69 -12.70 -9.01
N LEU A 78 34.91 -12.30 -10.03
CA LEU A 78 34.22 -11.01 -10.05
C LEU A 78 33.05 -10.97 -9.07
N GLY A 79 32.31 -12.08 -8.94
CA GLY A 79 31.23 -12.26 -7.97
C GLY A 79 31.75 -12.22 -6.54
N GLU A 80 32.84 -12.93 -6.24
CA GLU A 80 33.49 -12.88 -4.93
C GLU A 80 33.99 -11.46 -4.57
N LYS A 81 34.62 -10.76 -5.53
CA LYS A 81 35.06 -9.37 -5.33
C LYS A 81 33.88 -8.40 -5.14
N LEU A 82 32.74 -8.65 -5.78
CA LEU A 82 31.52 -7.88 -5.58
C LEU A 82 30.91 -8.16 -4.21
N GLN A 83 30.84 -9.44 -3.81
CA GLN A 83 30.34 -9.84 -2.50
C GLN A 83 31.17 -9.22 -1.37
N ARG A 84 32.50 -9.24 -1.48
CA ARG A 84 33.38 -8.60 -0.48
C ARG A 84 33.12 -7.10 -0.37
N ARG A 85 32.96 -6.40 -1.51
CA ARG A 85 32.60 -4.96 -1.51
C ARG A 85 31.21 -4.70 -0.93
N LEU A 86 30.27 -5.62 -1.13
CA LEU A 86 28.93 -5.54 -0.52
C LEU A 86 29.01 -5.72 1.00
N GLU A 87 29.76 -6.70 1.47
CA GLU A 87 30.00 -6.94 2.90
C GLU A 87 30.73 -5.75 3.57
N GLU A 88 31.76 -5.20 2.93
CA GLU A 88 32.45 -3.97 3.40
C GLU A 88 31.45 -2.81 3.52
N LYS A 89 30.65 -2.55 2.47
CA LYS A 89 29.59 -1.52 2.51
C LYS A 89 28.51 -1.80 3.56
N LYS A 90 28.17 -3.07 3.81
CA LYS A 90 27.20 -3.47 4.83
C LYS A 90 27.69 -3.05 6.21
N ILE A 91 28.96 -3.31 6.53
CA ILE A 91 29.55 -2.95 7.82
C ILE A 91 29.51 -1.43 8.02
N ASP A 92 29.92 -0.66 7.01
CA ASP A 92 29.88 0.81 7.06
C ASP A 92 28.45 1.33 7.23
N ALA A 93 27.48 0.75 6.52
CA ALA A 93 26.08 1.13 6.61
C ALA A 93 25.49 0.83 8.00
N VAL A 94 25.83 -0.32 8.60
CA VAL A 94 25.40 -0.70 9.95
C VAL A 94 26.00 0.23 11.01
N GLN A 95 27.28 0.60 10.88
CA GLN A 95 27.93 1.57 11.77
C GLN A 95 27.31 2.96 11.65
N ASN A 96 27.00 3.41 10.43
CA ASN A 96 26.31 4.68 10.22
C ASN A 96 24.89 4.65 10.78
N SER A 97 24.15 3.54 10.61
CA SER A 97 22.82 3.35 11.18
C SER A 97 22.84 3.41 12.70
N SER A 98 23.76 2.72 13.37
CA SER A 98 23.86 2.73 14.83
C SER A 98 24.19 4.12 15.37
N LYS A 99 25.10 4.85 14.70
CA LYS A 99 25.39 6.26 15.01
C LYS A 99 24.16 7.15 14.87
N LEU A 100 23.40 7.02 13.78
CA LEU A 100 22.17 7.78 13.56
C LEU A 100 21.09 7.44 14.60
N LYS A 101 20.95 6.17 14.99
CA LYS A 101 20.01 5.74 16.04
C LYS A 101 20.36 6.35 17.39
N PHE A 102 21.63 6.33 17.76
CA PHE A 102 22.12 6.95 19.00
C PHE A 102 21.85 8.46 19.02
N LEU A 103 22.18 9.15 17.92
CA LEU A 103 21.92 10.58 17.78
C LEU A 103 20.42 10.91 17.83
N ALA A 104 19.58 10.09 17.20
CA ALA A 104 18.13 10.25 17.23
C ALA A 104 17.53 9.99 18.62
N GLU A 105 18.13 9.11 19.42
CA GLU A 105 17.73 8.91 20.81
C GLU A 105 18.09 10.12 21.68
N LYS A 106 19.29 10.68 21.48
CA LYS A 106 19.69 11.92 22.16
C LYS A 106 18.75 13.08 21.80
N ALA A 107 18.46 13.25 20.52
CA ALA A 107 17.51 14.26 20.03
C ALA A 107 16.10 14.09 20.62
N ARG A 108 15.62 12.84 20.76
CA ARG A 108 14.33 12.55 21.41
C ARG A 108 14.29 13.04 22.85
N LYS A 109 15.35 12.78 23.63
CA LYS A 109 15.44 13.21 25.03
C LYS A 109 15.44 14.73 25.18
N GLU A 110 15.99 15.45 24.21
CA GLU A 110 16.04 16.92 24.20
C GLU A 110 14.74 17.57 23.70
N SER A 111 13.88 16.83 23.00
CA SER A 111 12.69 17.37 22.35
C SER A 111 11.44 17.37 23.25
N CYS A 112 10.60 18.39 23.11
CA CYS A 112 9.36 18.53 23.88
C CYS A 112 8.25 17.53 23.51
N TRP A 113 8.38 16.81 22.40
CA TRP A 113 7.37 15.89 21.89
C TRP A 113 7.49 14.47 22.46
N TYR A 114 8.56 14.19 23.20
CA TYR A 114 8.91 12.85 23.68
C TYR A 114 9.11 12.86 25.20
N GLY A 115 9.09 11.68 25.80
CA GLY A 115 9.26 11.52 27.25
C GLY A 115 7.97 11.75 28.05
N GLU A 116 8.13 11.99 29.35
CA GLU A 116 7.02 12.15 30.29
C GLU A 116 6.34 13.52 30.14
N ASP A 117 7.14 14.57 29.95
CA ASP A 117 6.74 15.98 29.80
C ASP A 117 6.09 16.32 28.44
N ARG A 118 5.91 15.31 27.58
CA ARG A 118 5.27 15.48 26.28
C ARG A 118 3.83 15.99 26.42
N PRO A 119 3.32 16.76 25.42
CA PRO A 119 1.93 17.20 25.42
C PRO A 119 0.98 16.01 25.40
N LYS A 120 -0.07 16.08 26.19
CA LYS A 120 -1.10 15.04 26.29
C LYS A 120 -2.38 15.47 25.57
N TRP A 121 -3.22 14.50 25.19
CA TRP A 121 -4.42 14.77 24.39
C TRP A 121 -5.47 15.63 25.11
N LEU A 122 -5.51 15.61 26.45
CA LEU A 122 -6.40 16.44 27.29
C LEU A 122 -5.73 17.74 27.78
N GLY A 123 -4.48 18.01 27.39
CA GLY A 123 -3.74 19.19 27.83
C GLY A 123 -3.60 19.27 29.36
N PRO A 124 -4.10 20.33 30.02
CA PRO A 124 -3.92 20.56 31.46
C PRO A 124 -4.90 19.77 32.35
N ILE A 125 -5.88 19.06 31.78
CA ILE A 125 -6.89 18.35 32.57
C ILE A 125 -6.24 17.10 33.20
N PRO A 126 -6.37 16.88 34.52
CA PRO A 126 -5.81 15.71 35.18
C PRO A 126 -6.47 14.44 34.64
N PHE A 127 -5.65 13.51 34.16
CA PHE A 127 -6.10 12.23 33.61
C PHE A 127 -5.05 11.15 33.90
N ASP A 128 -5.52 9.95 34.22
CA ASP A 128 -4.65 8.79 34.48
C ASP A 128 -4.17 8.21 33.15
N TYR A 129 -2.99 8.66 32.70
CA TYR A 129 -2.39 8.16 31.47
C TYR A 129 -1.88 6.73 31.63
N PRO A 130 -2.05 5.88 30.60
CA PRO A 130 -1.61 4.50 30.66
C PRO A 130 -0.08 4.36 30.67
N ALA A 131 0.44 3.52 31.56
CA ALA A 131 1.89 3.35 31.78
C ALA A 131 2.66 2.76 30.58
N HIS A 132 1.98 2.02 29.68
CA HIS A 132 2.63 1.48 28.47
C HIS A 132 2.98 2.56 27.44
N LEU A 133 2.36 3.74 27.52
CA LEU A 133 2.66 4.88 26.64
C LEU A 133 3.72 5.79 27.26
N THR A 134 4.97 5.45 27.01
CA THR A 134 6.16 6.12 27.60
C THR A 134 6.62 7.37 26.84
N GLY A 135 6.04 7.70 25.68
CA GLY A 135 6.48 8.83 24.88
C GLY A 135 7.71 8.55 24.02
N GLN A 136 7.98 7.29 23.68
CA GLN A 136 9.10 6.91 22.80
C GLN A 136 8.76 7.02 21.30
N LEU A 137 7.47 6.94 20.95
CA LEU A 137 6.96 7.01 19.59
C LEU A 137 6.57 8.45 19.22
N PRO A 138 6.77 8.87 17.96
CA PRO A 138 6.31 10.19 17.51
C PRO A 138 4.79 10.30 17.62
N GLY A 139 4.29 11.44 18.10
CA GLY A 139 2.86 11.70 18.21
C GLY A 139 2.17 10.94 19.36
N ASP A 140 2.91 10.42 20.33
CA ASP A 140 2.32 9.83 21.54
C ASP A 140 1.73 10.94 22.42
N TYR A 141 0.41 11.04 22.47
CA TYR A 141 -0.32 11.96 23.37
C TYR A 141 -1.00 11.25 24.54
N GLY A 142 -0.66 9.98 24.79
CA GLY A 142 -1.28 9.18 25.84
C GLY A 142 -2.74 8.80 25.57
N PHE A 143 -3.14 8.76 24.29
CA PHE A 143 -4.51 8.44 23.88
C PHE A 143 -4.67 6.93 23.60
N ASP A 144 -5.15 6.19 24.59
CA ASP A 144 -5.54 4.78 24.45
C ASP A 144 -6.67 4.45 25.44
N LEU A 145 -7.89 4.92 25.15
CA LEU A 145 -9.06 4.69 26.01
C LEU A 145 -9.53 3.21 25.98
N ALA A 146 -9.32 2.54 24.85
CA ALA A 146 -9.74 1.14 24.66
C ALA A 146 -8.72 0.14 25.22
N GLY A 147 -7.51 0.58 25.55
CA GLY A 147 -6.44 -0.27 26.08
C GLY A 147 -5.94 -1.31 25.07
N LEU A 148 -5.97 -1.00 23.78
CA LEU A 148 -5.57 -1.92 22.70
C LEU A 148 -4.04 -2.10 22.67
N GLY A 149 -3.28 -1.13 23.18
CA GLY A 149 -1.82 -1.07 23.06
C GLY A 149 -1.01 -1.65 24.22
N LYS A 150 -1.62 -2.43 25.13
CA LYS A 150 -0.94 -2.93 26.34
C LYS A 150 0.31 -3.78 26.02
N ASP A 151 0.22 -4.61 24.99
CA ASP A 151 1.34 -5.44 24.56
C ASP A 151 2.29 -4.62 23.67
N PRO A 152 3.61 -4.56 23.97
CA PRO A 152 4.55 -3.73 23.21
C PRO A 152 4.69 -4.19 21.75
N VAL A 153 4.53 -5.49 21.50
CA VAL A 153 4.56 -6.05 20.13
C VAL A 153 3.31 -5.65 19.35
N ALA A 154 2.13 -5.65 19.99
CA ALA A 154 0.90 -5.21 19.34
C ALA A 154 0.94 -3.70 19.07
N LEU A 155 1.44 -2.90 20.03
CA LEU A 155 1.61 -1.46 19.89
C LEU A 155 2.49 -1.10 18.68
N GLN A 156 3.61 -1.80 18.48
CA GLN A 156 4.46 -1.60 17.30
C GLN A 156 3.73 -1.94 15.99
N LYS A 157 2.92 -3.01 15.97
CA LYS A 157 2.11 -3.36 14.79
C LYS A 157 1.06 -2.30 14.48
N TYR A 158 0.36 -1.81 15.50
CA TYR A 158 -0.64 -0.75 15.34
C TYR A 158 0.00 0.56 14.87
N TYR A 159 1.17 0.91 15.40
CA TYR A 159 1.92 2.07 14.93
C TYR A 159 2.33 1.95 13.45
N ASN A 160 2.76 0.76 13.01
CA ASN A 160 3.07 0.53 11.59
C ASN A 160 1.82 0.70 10.72
N PHE A 161 0.67 0.18 11.14
CA PHE A 161 -0.60 0.37 10.43
C PHE A 161 -1.02 1.84 10.43
N GLU A 162 -0.84 2.55 11.53
CA GLU A 162 -1.18 3.97 11.64
C GLU A 162 -0.40 4.81 10.63
N ILE A 163 0.92 4.62 10.51
CA ILE A 163 1.74 5.34 9.53
C ILE A 163 1.31 5.03 8.10
N LEU A 164 1.00 3.76 7.79
CA LEU A 164 0.56 3.38 6.46
C LEU A 164 -0.77 4.05 6.11
N HIS A 165 -1.77 3.95 6.98
CA HIS A 165 -3.06 4.60 6.76
C HIS A 165 -2.93 6.13 6.70
N ALA A 166 -2.06 6.73 7.52
CA ALA A 166 -1.71 8.14 7.47
C ALA A 166 -1.16 8.56 6.09
N ARG A 167 -0.16 7.84 5.56
CA ARG A 167 0.46 8.14 4.25
C ARG A 167 -0.54 7.98 3.11
N TRP A 168 -1.33 6.91 3.12
CA TRP A 168 -2.38 6.70 2.13
C TRP A 168 -3.47 7.77 2.21
N ALA A 169 -3.89 8.15 3.42
CA ALA A 169 -4.89 9.18 3.61
C ALA A 169 -4.41 10.56 3.16
N MET A 170 -3.13 10.90 3.38
CA MET A 170 -2.55 12.16 2.86
C MET A 170 -2.63 12.22 1.33
N LEU A 171 -2.28 11.13 0.64
CA LEU A 171 -2.38 11.04 -0.82
C LEU A 171 -3.84 11.05 -1.29
N ALA A 172 -4.74 10.34 -0.59
CA ALA A 172 -6.15 10.26 -0.93
C ALA A 172 -6.86 11.60 -0.76
N ALA A 173 -6.63 12.30 0.35
CA ALA A 173 -7.21 13.62 0.60
C ALA A 173 -6.74 14.64 -0.45
N LEU A 174 -5.45 14.64 -0.78
CA LEU A 174 -4.90 15.48 -1.85
C LEU A 174 -5.52 15.13 -3.22
N GLY A 175 -5.60 13.84 -3.54
CA GLY A 175 -6.16 13.35 -4.80
C GLY A 175 -7.66 13.57 -4.96
N ALA A 176 -8.41 13.73 -3.87
CA ALA A 176 -9.82 14.09 -3.92
C ALA A 176 -10.05 15.60 -4.05
N VAL A 177 -9.22 16.42 -3.40
CA VAL A 177 -9.38 17.88 -3.40
C VAL A 177 -8.82 18.53 -4.67
N ILE A 178 -7.64 18.11 -5.15
CA ILE A 178 -6.96 18.79 -6.26
C ILE A 178 -7.80 18.78 -7.56
N PRO A 179 -8.37 17.65 -8.02
CA PRO A 179 -9.13 17.64 -9.28
C PRO A 179 -10.36 18.56 -9.23
N GLU A 180 -11.10 18.54 -8.11
CA GLU A 180 -12.25 19.42 -7.90
C GLU A 180 -11.84 20.89 -7.87
N LEU A 181 -10.73 21.22 -7.21
CA LEU A 181 -10.20 22.58 -7.17
C LEU A 181 -9.73 23.08 -8.56
N LEU A 182 -9.06 22.23 -9.33
CA LEU A 182 -8.55 22.59 -10.67
C LEU A 182 -9.70 22.83 -11.67
N ASP A 183 -10.78 22.06 -11.58
CA ASP A 183 -11.99 22.24 -12.37
C ASP A 183 -12.69 23.55 -12.04
N LEU A 184 -12.80 23.88 -10.75
CA LEU A 184 -13.41 25.13 -10.28
C LEU A 184 -12.63 26.38 -10.70
N ILE A 185 -11.29 26.31 -10.75
CA ILE A 185 -10.43 27.42 -11.21
C ILE A 185 -10.50 27.56 -12.75
N GLY A 186 -11.00 26.54 -13.46
CA GLY A 186 -11.10 26.54 -14.92
C GLY A 186 -9.76 26.32 -15.63
N THR A 187 -8.74 25.85 -14.91
CA THR A 187 -7.40 25.59 -15.48
C THR A 187 -7.41 24.33 -16.36
N PHE A 188 -8.23 23.36 -15.98
CA PHE A 188 -8.42 22.08 -16.67
C PHE A 188 -9.89 21.69 -16.57
N HIS A 189 -10.48 21.24 -17.66
CA HIS A 189 -11.86 20.75 -17.67
C HIS A 189 -11.85 19.23 -17.51
N PHE A 190 -12.41 18.75 -16.41
CA PHE A 190 -12.59 17.32 -16.20
C PHE A 190 -14.00 16.90 -16.60
N VAL A 191 -14.13 15.68 -17.15
CA VAL A 191 -15.46 15.10 -17.42
C VAL A 191 -16.23 14.97 -16.12
N GLU A 192 -15.56 14.45 -15.08
CA GLU A 192 -16.12 14.26 -13.73
C GLU A 192 -15.04 14.52 -12.67
N PRO A 193 -15.08 15.65 -11.96
CA PRO A 193 -14.06 16.03 -10.97
C PRO A 193 -14.28 15.39 -9.58
N ILE A 194 -15.49 14.85 -9.33
CA ILE A 194 -15.89 14.36 -8.01
C ILE A 194 -15.28 12.97 -7.76
N TRP A 195 -14.37 12.87 -6.79
CA TRP A 195 -13.56 11.69 -6.51
C TRP A 195 -14.32 10.34 -6.46
N TRP A 196 -15.54 10.32 -5.91
CA TRP A 196 -16.34 9.09 -5.79
C TRP A 196 -17.17 8.75 -7.05
N ARG A 197 -17.40 9.72 -7.95
CA ARG A 197 -18.11 9.50 -9.24
C ARG A 197 -17.17 9.06 -10.36
N VAL A 198 -15.89 9.41 -10.28
CA VAL A 198 -14.86 9.11 -11.29
C VAL A 198 -14.87 7.64 -11.74
N GLY A 199 -14.96 6.69 -10.80
CA GLY A 199 -14.98 5.26 -11.12
C GLY A 199 -16.23 4.83 -11.89
N TYR A 200 -17.38 5.43 -11.58
CA TYR A 200 -18.64 5.13 -12.26
C TYR A 200 -18.66 5.66 -13.69
N SER A 201 -18.13 6.86 -13.91
CA SER A 201 -18.04 7.45 -15.25
C SER A 201 -17.12 6.66 -16.16
N LYS A 202 -16.04 6.09 -15.61
CA LYS A 202 -15.20 5.15 -16.35
C LYS A 202 -15.92 3.87 -16.76
N LEU A 203 -16.82 3.36 -15.92
CA LEU A 203 -17.63 2.17 -16.25
C LEU A 203 -18.69 2.46 -17.32
N LYS A 204 -19.15 3.71 -17.44
CA LYS A 204 -20.07 4.15 -18.51
C LYS A 204 -19.43 4.23 -19.90
N GLY A 205 -18.10 4.14 -19.97
CA GLY A 205 -17.36 4.18 -21.22
C GLY A 205 -16.67 5.51 -21.51
N ASP A 206 -16.72 6.46 -20.57
CA ASP A 206 -16.02 7.74 -20.75
C ASP A 206 -14.50 7.53 -20.70
N THR A 207 -13.79 8.18 -21.62
CA THR A 207 -12.33 8.21 -21.62
C THR A 207 -11.85 9.13 -20.52
N LEU A 208 -11.08 8.59 -19.56
CA LEU A 208 -10.50 9.40 -18.50
C LEU A 208 -9.28 10.14 -19.03
N ASP A 209 -9.39 11.44 -19.22
CA ASP A 209 -8.24 12.27 -19.58
C ASP A 209 -7.47 12.67 -18.32
N TYR A 210 -6.17 12.39 -18.32
CA TYR A 210 -5.31 12.82 -17.23
C TYR A 210 -5.10 14.33 -17.35
N LEU A 211 -5.46 15.08 -16.30
CA LEU A 211 -5.49 16.54 -16.26
C LEU A 211 -6.41 17.20 -17.31
N GLY A 212 -7.38 16.49 -17.89
CA GLY A 212 -8.30 17.07 -18.87
C GLY A 212 -7.64 17.48 -20.20
N ILE A 213 -6.39 17.04 -20.45
CA ILE A 213 -5.69 17.30 -21.71
C ILE A 213 -6.07 16.20 -22.71
N PRO A 214 -6.75 16.54 -23.83
CA PRO A 214 -7.16 15.56 -24.82
C PRO A 214 -5.91 14.91 -25.43
N GLY A 215 -5.79 13.58 -25.29
CA GLY A 215 -4.68 12.79 -25.85
C GLY A 215 -3.64 12.30 -24.84
N LEU A 216 -3.62 12.81 -23.60
CA LEU A 216 -2.72 12.27 -22.55
C LEU A 216 -3.33 11.03 -21.87
N HIS A 217 -3.61 9.99 -22.68
CA HIS A 217 -4.19 8.73 -22.22
C HIS A 217 -3.12 7.79 -21.64
N LEU A 218 -2.46 8.18 -20.54
CA LEU A 218 -1.46 7.31 -19.89
C LEU A 218 -2.03 5.96 -19.43
N ALA A 219 -3.35 5.89 -19.20
CA ALA A 219 -4.08 4.65 -18.93
C ALA A 219 -5.60 4.75 -19.20
N GLY A 220 -6.14 5.96 -19.44
CA GLY A 220 -7.57 6.22 -19.44
C GLY A 220 -8.34 5.77 -20.67
N SER A 221 -7.67 5.36 -21.75
CA SER A 221 -8.29 4.72 -22.93
C SER A 221 -8.40 3.19 -22.79
N GLN A 222 -7.64 2.59 -21.86
CA GLN A 222 -7.64 1.16 -21.62
C GLN A 222 -8.85 0.75 -20.75
N GLY A 223 -9.32 -0.49 -20.92
CA GLY A 223 -10.45 -1.02 -20.15
C GLY A 223 -10.14 -1.13 -18.65
N VAL A 224 -11.15 -1.02 -17.79
CA VAL A 224 -11.02 -1.05 -16.32
C VAL A 224 -10.24 -2.28 -15.83
N ILE A 225 -10.40 -3.42 -16.51
CA ILE A 225 -9.70 -4.68 -16.20
C ILE A 225 -8.19 -4.53 -16.37
N ILE A 226 -7.73 -3.83 -17.40
CA ILE A 226 -6.29 -3.62 -17.65
C ILE A 226 -5.71 -2.76 -16.54
N ILE A 227 -6.40 -1.67 -16.19
CA ILE A 227 -5.99 -0.77 -15.10
C ILE A 227 -5.90 -1.56 -13.78
N ALA A 228 -6.88 -2.40 -13.47
CA ALA A 228 -6.87 -3.22 -12.27
C ALA A 228 -5.70 -4.22 -12.24
N ILE A 229 -5.42 -4.91 -13.36
CA ILE A 229 -4.28 -5.84 -13.44
C ILE A 229 -2.96 -5.10 -13.30
N CYS A 230 -2.79 -3.97 -13.99
CA CYS A 230 -1.61 -3.12 -13.87
C CYS A 230 -1.42 -2.64 -12.43
N GLN A 231 -2.50 -2.21 -11.75
CA GLN A 231 -2.44 -1.80 -10.35
C GLN A 231 -2.00 -2.96 -9.44
N VAL A 232 -2.57 -4.16 -9.60
CA VAL A 232 -2.17 -5.33 -8.81
C VAL A 232 -0.69 -5.66 -9.05
N LEU A 233 -0.26 -5.73 -10.31
CA LEU A 233 1.11 -6.07 -10.67
C LEU A 233 2.12 -5.05 -10.12
N LEU A 234 1.81 -3.76 -10.22
CA LEU A 234 2.67 -2.69 -9.74
C LEU A 234 2.67 -2.55 -8.22
N MET A 235 1.57 -2.85 -7.53
CA MET A 235 1.47 -2.73 -6.07
C MET A 235 1.98 -3.96 -5.33
N VAL A 236 1.90 -5.17 -5.92
CA VAL A 236 2.37 -6.41 -5.27
C VAL A 236 3.87 -6.36 -4.98
N GLY A 237 4.68 -5.86 -5.90
CA GLY A 237 6.14 -5.79 -5.72
C GLY A 237 6.56 -4.94 -4.50
N PRO A 238 6.18 -3.65 -4.44
CA PRO A 238 6.48 -2.78 -3.31
C PRO A 238 5.88 -3.25 -1.98
N GLU A 239 4.65 -3.77 -1.96
CA GLU A 239 4.04 -4.30 -0.73
C GLU A 239 4.76 -5.56 -0.23
N TYR A 240 5.18 -6.43 -1.14
CA TYR A 240 6.00 -7.60 -0.80
C TYR A 240 7.36 -7.20 -0.26
N ALA A 241 8.04 -6.24 -0.91
CA ALA A 241 9.31 -5.70 -0.42
C ALA A 241 9.16 -5.08 0.98
N ARG A 242 8.05 -4.39 1.24
CA ARG A 242 7.73 -3.84 2.56
C ARG A 242 7.46 -4.92 3.61
N TYR A 243 6.79 -6.01 3.23
CA TYR A 243 6.52 -7.15 4.11
C TYR A 243 7.81 -7.88 4.52
N CYS A 244 8.70 -8.15 3.55
CA CYS A 244 9.98 -8.80 3.81
C CYS A 244 10.99 -7.86 4.51
N GLY A 245 10.75 -6.55 4.52
CA GLY A 245 11.56 -5.56 5.22
C GLY A 245 12.88 -5.23 4.52
N ILE A 246 13.77 -4.52 5.24
CA ILE A 246 15.06 -4.03 4.71
C ILE A 246 15.97 -5.19 4.25
N GLU A 247 15.80 -6.38 4.84
CA GLU A 247 16.54 -7.60 4.47
C GLU A 247 16.27 -8.03 3.01
N ALA A 248 15.12 -7.68 2.43
CA ALA A 248 14.81 -7.96 1.03
C ALA A 248 15.67 -7.16 0.04
N LEU A 249 16.25 -6.03 0.48
CA LEU A 249 17.10 -5.18 -0.36
C LEU A 249 18.59 -5.49 -0.22
N GLU A 250 19.00 -6.26 0.79
CA GLU A 250 20.37 -6.76 0.93
C GLU A 250 20.89 -7.53 -0.31
N PRO A 251 20.13 -8.47 -0.93
CA PRO A 251 20.59 -9.16 -2.12
C PRO A 251 20.69 -8.26 -3.36
N LEU A 252 20.07 -7.09 -3.34
CA LEU A 252 20.17 -6.07 -4.39
C LEU A 252 21.34 -5.10 -4.14
N GLY A 253 22.07 -5.25 -3.03
CA GLY A 253 23.20 -4.42 -2.66
C GLY A 253 22.83 -3.01 -2.19
N ILE A 254 21.57 -2.80 -1.80
CA ILE A 254 21.08 -1.52 -1.28
C ILE A 254 20.95 -1.69 0.24
N TYR A 255 21.85 -1.05 0.98
CA TYR A 255 21.83 -1.02 2.45
C TYR A 255 21.18 0.26 2.93
N LEU A 256 20.03 0.12 3.58
CA LEU A 256 19.27 1.25 4.09
C LEU A 256 19.57 1.44 5.59
N PRO A 257 19.95 2.65 6.03
CA PRO A 257 20.36 2.90 7.41
C PRO A 257 19.18 3.00 8.39
N GLY A 258 17.95 2.93 7.90
CA GLY A 258 16.74 3.22 8.65
C GLY A 258 16.02 2.01 9.25
N ASP A 259 14.79 2.24 9.68
CA ASP A 259 13.89 1.20 10.22
C ASP A 259 12.78 0.88 9.19
N ILE A 260 11.97 -0.15 9.44
CA ILE A 260 10.88 -0.60 8.52
C ILE A 260 9.97 0.57 8.07
N ASN A 261 9.63 1.48 8.99
CA ASN A 261 8.77 2.63 8.70
C ASN A 261 9.50 3.81 8.06
N TYR A 262 10.81 3.88 8.28
CA TYR A 262 11.69 4.97 7.88
C TYR A 262 12.92 4.40 7.21
N PRO A 263 12.79 3.79 6.01
CA PRO A 263 13.89 3.11 5.34
C PRO A 263 15.09 4.06 5.10
N GLY A 264 14.82 5.33 4.80
CA GLY A 264 15.87 6.33 4.57
C GLY A 264 16.71 6.04 3.34
N GLY A 265 17.92 6.61 3.29
CA GLY A 265 18.82 6.48 2.15
C GLY A 265 18.42 7.34 0.94
N ILE A 266 19.28 7.36 -0.08
CA ILE A 266 19.17 8.28 -1.24
C ILE A 266 17.89 8.04 -2.05
N LEU A 267 17.36 6.81 -2.05
CA LEU A 267 16.16 6.46 -2.81
C LEU A 267 14.87 7.04 -2.19
N PHE A 268 14.78 7.06 -0.86
CA PHE A 268 13.57 7.51 -0.15
C PHE A 268 13.72 8.90 0.47
N ASP A 269 14.93 9.44 0.52
CA ASP A 269 15.24 10.80 0.98
C ASP A 269 16.26 11.47 0.04
N PRO A 270 15.83 11.89 -1.17
CA PRO A 270 16.72 12.52 -2.14
C PRO A 270 17.21 13.91 -1.68
N LEU A 271 16.42 14.60 -0.86
CA LEU A 271 16.77 15.90 -0.27
C LEU A 271 17.60 15.76 1.01
N ASN A 272 17.80 14.53 1.48
CA ASN A 272 18.69 14.20 2.57
C ASN A 272 18.34 14.97 3.88
N LEU A 273 17.04 15.13 4.13
CA LEU A 273 16.50 15.79 5.33
C LEU A 273 16.69 14.97 6.61
N SER A 274 17.08 13.70 6.49
CA SER A 274 17.32 12.78 7.61
C SER A 274 18.73 12.86 8.24
N LYS A 275 19.65 13.68 7.70
CA LYS A 275 21.01 13.83 8.27
C LYS A 275 21.01 14.44 9.67
N ASP A 276 20.16 15.44 9.89
CA ASP A 276 20.09 16.13 11.17
C ASP A 276 19.12 15.39 12.10
N PRO A 277 19.61 14.73 13.16
CA PRO A 277 18.80 13.85 14.01
C PRO A 277 17.69 14.61 14.74
N VAL A 278 17.96 15.87 15.13
CA VAL A 278 17.00 16.74 15.83
C VAL A 278 15.85 17.12 14.90
N ALA A 279 16.17 17.63 13.71
CA ALA A 279 15.17 17.97 12.71
C ALA A 279 14.38 16.72 12.26
N PHE A 280 15.05 15.59 12.09
CA PHE A 280 14.41 14.35 11.66
C PHE A 280 13.39 13.82 12.68
N VAL A 281 13.70 13.91 13.99
CA VAL A 281 12.75 13.56 15.06
C VAL A 281 11.51 14.45 15.01
N GLU A 282 11.68 15.76 14.81
CA GLU A 282 10.56 16.68 14.66
C GLU A 282 9.75 16.42 13.38
N LEU A 283 10.41 16.10 12.27
CA LEU A 283 9.76 15.78 11.00
C LEU A 283 8.88 14.52 11.10
N LYS A 284 9.28 13.51 11.87
CA LYS A 284 8.42 12.34 12.15
C LYS A 284 7.14 12.72 12.89
N VAL A 285 7.25 13.65 13.85
CA VAL A 285 6.08 14.18 14.56
C VAL A 285 5.17 14.98 13.62
N LYS A 286 5.75 15.78 12.71
CA LYS A 286 4.99 16.52 11.70
C LYS A 286 4.27 15.57 10.72
N GLU A 287 4.94 14.52 10.27
CA GLU A 287 4.37 13.51 9.40
C GLU A 287 3.15 12.84 10.04
N ILE A 288 3.26 12.32 11.25
CA ILE A 288 2.14 11.61 11.89
C ILE A 288 0.98 12.55 12.22
N LYS A 289 1.24 13.82 12.58
CA LYS A 289 0.19 14.81 12.84
C LYS A 289 -0.58 15.17 11.56
N ASN A 290 0.13 15.43 10.46
CA ASN A 290 -0.51 15.65 9.16
C ASN A 290 -1.25 14.40 8.68
N GLY A 291 -0.67 13.22 8.93
CA GLY A 291 -1.27 11.92 8.64
C GLY A 291 -2.59 11.67 9.37
N ARG A 292 -2.62 11.89 10.69
CA ARG A 292 -3.85 11.78 11.50
C ARG A 292 -4.92 12.77 11.07
N LEU A 293 -4.53 14.01 10.79
CA LEU A 293 -5.44 15.02 10.25
C LEU A 293 -6.04 14.54 8.91
N ALA A 294 -5.22 13.98 8.02
CA ALA A 294 -5.67 13.46 6.73
C ALA A 294 -6.60 12.24 6.88
N MET A 295 -6.33 11.33 7.83
CA MET A 295 -7.23 10.20 8.10
C MET A 295 -8.62 10.67 8.56
N VAL A 296 -8.67 11.66 9.45
CA VAL A 296 -9.93 12.26 9.91
C VAL A 296 -10.62 13.00 8.77
N ALA A 297 -9.88 13.75 7.96
CA ALA A 297 -10.42 14.45 6.79
C ALA A 297 -11.00 13.46 5.76
N TRP A 298 -10.33 12.34 5.50
CA TRP A 298 -10.79 11.30 4.59
C TRP A 298 -12.08 10.64 5.06
N LEU A 299 -12.18 10.34 6.37
CA LEU A 299 -13.44 9.89 6.97
C LEU A 299 -14.55 10.95 6.81
N GLY A 300 -14.22 12.23 7.02
CA GLY A 300 -15.12 13.35 6.78
C GLY A 300 -15.62 13.40 5.34
N PHE A 301 -14.74 13.25 4.35
CA PHE A 301 -15.09 13.24 2.93
C PHE A 301 -16.04 12.09 2.58
N TYR A 302 -15.85 10.90 3.14
CA TYR A 302 -16.79 9.78 2.96
C TYR A 302 -18.17 10.11 3.50
N VAL A 303 -18.25 10.56 4.76
CA VAL A 303 -19.54 10.85 5.42
C VAL A 303 -20.25 12.00 4.72
N GLN A 304 -19.53 13.08 4.38
CA GLN A 304 -20.09 14.22 3.66
C GLN A 304 -20.57 13.82 2.27
N ALA A 305 -19.80 13.05 1.51
CA ALA A 305 -20.22 12.57 0.19
C ALA A 305 -21.48 11.70 0.28
N ALA A 306 -21.58 10.83 1.29
CA ALA A 306 -22.74 9.98 1.50
C ALA A 306 -24.02 10.75 1.85
N VAL A 307 -23.90 11.83 2.64
CA VAL A 307 -25.05 12.64 3.07
C VAL A 307 -25.44 13.70 2.03
N THR A 308 -24.47 14.37 1.42
CA THR A 308 -24.72 15.51 0.52
C THR A 308 -24.77 15.15 -0.96
N GLY A 309 -24.13 14.06 -1.37
CA GLY A 309 -23.96 13.70 -2.78
C GLY A 309 -23.09 14.68 -3.59
N LYS A 310 -22.33 15.56 -2.92
CA LYS A 310 -21.43 16.55 -3.52
C LYS A 310 -19.97 16.28 -3.15
N GLY A 311 -19.04 16.95 -3.85
CA GLY A 311 -17.62 16.90 -3.55
C GLY A 311 -17.26 17.71 -2.29
N PRO A 312 -16.12 17.44 -1.66
CA PRO A 312 -15.68 18.15 -0.46
C PRO A 312 -15.48 19.65 -0.69
N ILE A 313 -14.98 20.08 -1.86
CA ILE A 313 -14.76 21.52 -2.13
C ILE A 313 -16.08 22.22 -2.41
N GLN A 314 -16.99 21.59 -3.14
CA GLN A 314 -18.33 22.12 -3.35
C GLN A 314 -19.07 22.32 -2.02
N ASN A 315 -19.00 21.34 -1.11
CA ASN A 315 -19.57 21.45 0.24
C ASN A 315 -18.94 22.59 1.04
N LEU A 316 -17.63 22.79 0.91
CA LEU A 316 -16.93 23.88 1.57
C LEU A 316 -17.37 25.24 1.02
N LEU A 317 -17.48 25.40 -0.30
CA LEU A 317 -17.91 26.65 -0.94
C LEU A 317 -19.34 27.02 -0.55
N GLU A 318 -20.25 26.05 -0.57
CA GLU A 318 -21.65 26.27 -0.16
C GLU A 318 -21.76 26.64 1.32
N HIS A 319 -20.93 26.03 2.17
CA HIS A 319 -20.87 26.38 3.60
C HIS A 319 -20.28 27.78 3.82
N ILE A 320 -19.24 28.17 3.08
CA ILE A 320 -18.65 29.51 3.16
C ILE A 320 -19.63 30.58 2.66
N ALA A 321 -20.41 30.27 1.63
CA ALA A 321 -21.42 31.19 1.09
C ALA A 321 -22.53 31.48 2.11
N ASP A 322 -23.10 30.43 2.74
CA ASP A 322 -24.17 30.57 3.73
C ASP A 322 -24.01 29.60 4.92
N PRO A 323 -23.19 29.95 5.93
CA PRO A 323 -22.83 29.03 7.02
C PRO A 323 -24.02 28.56 7.88
N LEU A 324 -25.04 29.41 8.02
CA LEU A 324 -26.20 29.14 8.86
C LEU A 324 -27.21 28.19 8.19
N HIS A 325 -27.31 28.26 6.86
CA HIS A 325 -28.29 27.50 6.09
C HIS A 325 -27.70 26.25 5.45
N ASN A 326 -26.40 26.24 5.15
CA ASN A 326 -25.71 25.10 4.54
C ASN A 326 -24.81 24.42 5.58
N ASN A 327 -25.42 23.73 6.55
CA ASN A 327 -24.68 23.00 7.58
C ASN A 327 -25.25 21.59 7.76
N LEU A 328 -24.60 20.79 8.60
CA LEU A 328 -25.04 19.42 8.84
C LEU A 328 -26.49 19.35 9.35
N LEU A 329 -26.90 20.29 10.20
CA LEU A 329 -28.23 20.30 10.80
C LEU A 329 -29.34 20.60 9.79
N SER A 330 -29.09 21.48 8.82
CA SER A 330 -30.07 21.79 7.78
C SER A 330 -30.23 20.62 6.81
N ILE A 331 -29.13 19.95 6.46
CA ILE A 331 -29.14 18.80 5.54
C ILE A 331 -29.85 17.60 6.19
N LEU A 332 -29.60 17.34 7.48
CA LEU A 332 -30.27 16.26 8.21
C LEU A 332 -31.78 16.49 8.38
N LYS A 333 -32.26 17.74 8.40
CA LYS A 333 -33.70 18.04 8.44
C LYS A 333 -34.40 17.79 7.10
N CYS A 334 -33.63 17.69 6.02
CA CYS A 334 -34.15 17.54 4.66
C CYS A 334 -34.20 16.08 4.19
N ILE A 335 -33.63 15.15 4.97
CA ILE A 335 -33.64 13.68 4.76
C ILE A 335 -34.84 13.08 5.50
#